data_AF-A0AAV5KVT3-F1
#
_entry.id   AF-A0AAV5KVT3-F1
#
_cell.length_a   1.000
_cell.length_b   1.000
_cell.length_c   1.000
_cell.angle_alpha   90.00
_cell.angle_beta   90.00
_cell.angle_gamma   90.00
#
_symmetry.space_group_name_H-M   'P 1'
#
loop_
_entity.id
_entity.type
_entity.pdbx_description
1 polymer ?
#
loop_
_entity_poly.entity_id
_entity_poly.type
_entity_poly.pdbx_seq_one_letter_code
_entity_poly.pdbx_strand_id
1 'polypeptide(L)' 'MCRKTQGIGAACKLDQVTPLKAYKKSHLGNEWKKPFAGSSHAKGIVLEKIGIEAKQPNHAISENVLEFS' A
#
# COMPACT_ATOMS: atom_id res chain seq x y z
N MET A 1 28.39 7.84 -18.23
CA MET A 1 27.72 7.00 -17.20
C MET A 1 28.75 6.50 -16.20
N CYS A 2 28.63 6.88 -14.92
CA CYS A 2 29.50 6.39 -13.85
C CYS A 2 29.10 4.95 -13.50
N ARG A 3 30.00 3.98 -13.70
CA ARG A 3 29.75 2.56 -13.40
C ARG A 3 29.98 2.29 -11.91
N LYS A 4 29.16 1.42 -11.32
CA LYS A 4 29.33 0.98 -9.93
C LYS A 4 30.68 0.29 -9.74
N THR A 5 31.29 0.44 -8.57
CA THR A 5 32.60 -0.12 -8.21
C THR A 5 32.62 -1.65 -8.35
N GLN A 6 33.58 -2.19 -9.10
CA GLN A 6 33.70 -3.65 -9.40
C GLN A 6 34.91 -4.32 -8.69
N GLY A 7 35.51 -3.67 -7.71
CA GLY A 7 36.65 -4.23 -6.97
C GLY A 7 36.26 -5.37 -6.03
N ILE A 8 37.18 -6.32 -5.83
CA ILE A 8 37.09 -7.39 -4.83
C ILE A 8 37.02 -6.72 -3.44
N GLY A 9 35.86 -6.76 -2.79
CA GLY A 9 35.57 -6.05 -1.53
C GLY A 9 34.54 -4.91 -1.62
N ALA A 10 34.00 -4.62 -2.81
CA ALA A 10 32.97 -3.59 -2.98
C ALA A 10 31.52 -4.05 -2.70
N ALA A 11 31.33 -5.30 -2.24
CA ALA A 11 30.01 -5.93 -2.05
C ALA A 11 29.07 -5.09 -1.17
N CYS A 12 29.54 -4.66 0.00
CA CYS A 12 28.73 -3.86 0.95
C CYS A 12 28.25 -2.51 0.38
N LYS A 13 28.92 -1.98 -0.66
CA LYS A 13 28.55 -0.74 -1.35
C LYS A 13 27.44 -0.99 -2.39
N LEU A 14 27.36 -2.21 -2.94
CA LEU A 14 26.40 -2.59 -3.97
C LEU A 14 25.05 -3.02 -3.40
N ASP A 15 25.05 -3.62 -2.19
CA ASP A 15 23.84 -4.12 -1.50
C ASP A 15 22.83 -3.03 -1.10
N GLN A 16 23.29 -1.78 -1.02
CA GLN A 16 22.44 -0.64 -0.66
C GLN A 16 21.56 -0.13 -1.82
N VAL A 17 21.75 -0.68 -3.04
CA VAL A 17 21.13 -0.13 -4.27
C VAL A 17 19.91 -0.95 -4.70
N THR A 18 18.86 -0.98 -3.88
CA THR A 18 17.49 -1.22 -4.37
C THR A 18 16.46 -0.45 -3.51
N PRO A 19 15.53 0.31 -4.10
CA PRO A 19 14.41 0.87 -3.36
C PRO A 19 13.40 -0.26 -3.10
N LEU A 20 13.64 -0.99 -2.01
CA LEU A 20 12.84 -2.09 -1.49
C LEU A 20 11.48 -1.62 -0.94
N LYS A 21 10.64 -0.93 -1.74
CA LYS A 21 9.31 -0.46 -1.30
C LYS A 21 8.39 -1.65 -0.97
N ALA A 22 8.36 -2.66 -1.83
CA ALA A 22 7.59 -3.88 -1.62
C ALA A 22 8.14 -4.69 -0.42
N TYR A 23 9.46 -4.84 -0.35
CA TYR A 23 10.12 -5.56 0.74
C TYR A 23 9.96 -4.85 2.09
N LYS A 24 10.00 -3.51 2.16
CA LYS A 24 9.65 -2.77 3.37
C LYS A 24 8.18 -2.97 3.76
N LYS A 25 7.26 -2.98 2.80
CA LYS A 25 5.82 -3.15 3.07
C LYS A 25 5.50 -4.49 3.74
N SER A 26 6.15 -5.58 3.34
CA SER A 26 5.93 -6.91 3.91
C SER A 26 6.59 -7.12 5.28
N HIS A 27 7.75 -6.51 5.53
CA HIS A 27 8.51 -6.74 6.78
C HIS A 27 8.18 -5.76 7.91
N LEU A 28 7.49 -4.65 7.63
CA LEU A 28 7.14 -3.63 8.64
C LEU A 28 5.88 -3.96 9.47
N GLY A 29 5.26 -5.13 9.29
CA GLY A 29 4.09 -5.56 10.09
C GLY A 29 2.82 -4.72 9.91
N ASN A 30 2.85 -3.71 9.03
CA ASN A 30 1.73 -2.82 8.74
C ASN A 30 0.52 -3.51 8.09
N GLU A 31 0.63 -4.79 7.72
CA GLU A 31 -0.46 -5.54 7.10
C GLU A 31 -1.54 -5.95 8.10
N TRP A 32 -1.16 -6.21 9.35
CA TRP A 32 -2.07 -6.66 10.41
C TRP A 32 -2.86 -5.53 11.07
N LYS A 33 -2.46 -4.27 10.85
CA LYS A 33 -3.16 -3.07 11.36
C LYS A 33 -4.19 -2.50 10.37
N LYS A 34 -4.35 -3.11 9.20
CA LYS A 34 -5.32 -2.68 8.18
C LYS A 34 -6.68 -3.29 8.47
N PRO A 35 -7.78 -2.67 8.01
CA PRO A 35 -9.14 -3.15 8.30
C PRO A 35 -9.40 -4.60 7.86
N PHE A 36 -8.75 -5.06 6.78
CA PHE A 36 -8.87 -6.45 6.32
C PHE A 36 -7.78 -7.40 6.86
N ALA A 37 -6.84 -6.92 7.68
CA ALA A 37 -5.76 -7.69 8.30
C ALA A 37 -5.01 -8.69 7.39
N GLY A 38 -4.95 -8.43 6.07
CA GLY A 38 -4.32 -9.32 5.07
C GLY A 38 -5.27 -10.25 4.30
N SER A 39 -6.56 -10.27 4.62
CA SER A 39 -7.60 -10.99 3.86
C SER A 39 -8.00 -10.23 2.59
N SER A 40 -8.45 -10.97 1.57
CA SER A 40 -9.02 -10.40 0.34
C SER A 40 -10.47 -9.94 0.51
N HIS A 41 -11.22 -10.53 1.44
CA HIS A 41 -12.63 -10.24 1.69
C HIS A 41 -12.93 -10.30 3.19
N ALA A 42 -13.92 -9.52 3.63
CA ALA A 42 -14.53 -9.63 4.95
C ALA A 42 -16.05 -9.50 4.83
N LYS A 43 -16.77 -9.91 5.88
CA LYS A 43 -18.21 -9.75 5.98
C LYS A 43 -18.50 -8.76 7.11
N GLY A 44 -19.11 -7.63 6.78
CA GLY A 44 -19.44 -6.58 7.73
C GLY A 44 -20.93 -6.35 7.92
N ILE A 45 -21.27 -5.52 8.91
CA ILE A 45 -22.63 -5.02 9.13
C ILE A 45 -22.73 -3.61 8.53
N VAL A 46 -23.81 -3.34 7.80
CA VAL A 46 -24.11 -2.04 7.22
C VAL A 46 -24.66 -1.12 8.31
N LEU A 47 -24.08 0.08 8.42
CA LEU A 47 -24.62 1.12 9.30
C LEU A 47 -25.43 2.15 8.51
N GLU A 48 -24.79 2.84 7.57
CA GLU A 48 -25.39 3.96 6.86
C GLU A 48 -24.90 4.00 5.40
N LYS A 49 -25.74 4.55 4.52
CA LYS A 49 -25.39 4.84 3.13
C LYS A 49 -24.82 6.26 3.05
N ILE A 50 -23.61 6.40 2.56
CA ILE A 50 -22.93 7.69 2.37
C ILE A 50 -22.79 7.99 0.89
N GLY A 51 -23.28 9.17 0.48
CA GLY A 51 -22.95 9.74 -0.82
C GLY A 51 -21.60 10.46 -0.73
N ILE A 52 -20.58 9.96 -1.44
CA ILE A 52 -19.29 10.65 -1.56
C ILE A 52 -19.26 11.32 -2.93
N GLU A 53 -19.06 12.64 -2.93
CA GLU A 53 -18.85 13.39 -4.17
C GLU A 53 -17.51 13.02 -4.78
N ALA A 54 -17.50 12.75 -6.09
CA ALA A 54 -16.26 12.47 -6.81
C ALA A 54 -15.31 13.68 -6.75
N LYS A 55 -14.01 13.42 -6.76
CA LYS A 55 -13.03 14.51 -6.88
C LYS A 55 -13.16 15.15 -8.27
N GLN A 56 -13.21 16.49 -8.30
CA GLN A 56 -13.15 17.31 -9.50
C GLN A 56 -12.03 16.81 -10.44
N PRO A 57 -12.22 16.72 -11.77
CA PRO A 57 -13.19 17.43 -12.61
C PRO A 57 -14.52 16.70 -12.90
N ASN A 58 -14.77 15.53 -12.29
CA ASN A 58 -16.01 14.77 -12.51
C ASN A 58 -17.09 15.18 -11.49
N HIS A 59 -18.36 15.24 -11.90
CA HIS A 59 -19.49 15.74 -11.08
C HIS A 59 -20.51 14.64 -10.72
N ALA A 60 -20.03 13.42 -10.45
CA ALA A 60 -20.89 12.27 -10.11
C ALA A 60 -20.88 11.97 -8.61
N ILE A 61 -22.03 11.57 -8.07
CA ILE A 61 -22.18 11.08 -6.69
C ILE A 61 -22.11 9.56 -6.72
N SER A 62 -21.17 8.98 -5.97
CA SER A 62 -21.10 7.53 -5.78
C SER A 62 -21.77 7.15 -4.47
N GLU A 63 -22.78 6.29 -4.53
CA GLU A 63 -23.36 5.66 -3.34
C GLU A 63 -22.36 4.67 -2.76
N ASN A 64 -21.86 4.95 -1.56
CA ASN A 64 -21.01 4.05 -0.81
C ASN A 64 -21.75 3.58 0.44
N VAL A 65 -21.40 2.40 0.92
CA VAL A 65 -21.94 1.85 2.15
C VAL A 65 -20.81 1.80 3.16
N LEU A 66 -21.00 2.37 4.35
CA LEU A 66 -20.05 2.15 5.44
C LEU A 66 -20.32 0.79 6.07
N GLU A 67 -19.30 -0.07 6.00
CA GLU A 67 -19.31 -1.40 6.58
C GLU A 67 -18.28 -1.48 7.70
N PHE A 68 -18.68 -1.98 8.88
CA PHE A 68 -17.73 -2.42 9.90
C PHE A 68 -17.23 -3.81 9.53
N SER A 69 -15.94 -3.91 9.18
CA SER A 69 -15.22 -5.17 8.95
C SER A 69 -14.87 -5.90 10.24
#